data_AF-A0A938DFN3-F1
#
_entry.id   AF-A0A938DFN3-F1
#
_cell.length_a   1.000
_cell.length_b   1.000
_cell.length_c   1.000
_cell.angle_alpha   90.00
_cell.angle_beta   90.00
_cell.angle_gamma   90.00
#
_symmetry.space_group_name_H-M   'P 1'
#
loop_
_entity.id
_entity.type
_entity.pdbx_description
1 polymer ?
#
loop_
_entity_poly.entity_id
_entity_poly.type
_entity_poly.pdbx_seq_one_letter_code
_entity_poly.pdbx_strand_id
1 'polypeptide(L)'
;MRVGAPPRRDGAQTVRLFLCGDVMIGRGVDQILPSPCPPKLYEEYVSSAEGYVRLAEAASGPIPRGVDLSYIWGDALAELRDDAPDARIVNLETSVTRSETAEHKAINYRVSPQNAECLRVAGIDCCSLANNHVLDWGPSGLIETLDTLARLGISATGAGCTIDEARRPAILDIPQKGR
;
A
#
# COMPACT_ATOMS: atom_id res chain seq x y z
N MET A 1 23.66 -15.94 6.39
CA MET A 1 23.36 -17.36 6.10
C MET A 1 22.21 -17.37 5.10
N ARG A 2 22.48 -17.53 3.80
CA ARG A 2 21.42 -17.52 2.77
C ARG A 2 20.71 -18.86 2.83
N VAL A 3 19.44 -18.87 3.23
CA VAL A 3 18.60 -20.06 3.11
C VAL A 3 18.32 -20.23 1.62
N GLY A 4 18.97 -21.20 0.98
CA GLY A 4 18.75 -21.49 -0.44
C GLY A 4 17.30 -21.92 -0.65
N ALA A 5 16.67 -21.36 -1.68
CA ALA A 5 15.33 -21.76 -2.10
C ALA A 5 15.28 -23.28 -2.34
N PRO A 6 14.21 -23.97 -1.92
CA PRO A 6 14.10 -25.41 -2.07
C PRO A 6 14.19 -25.83 -3.56
N PRO A 7 14.72 -27.03 -3.85
CA PRO A 7 14.89 -27.51 -5.21
C PRO A 7 13.54 -27.62 -5.94
N ARG A 8 13.53 -27.18 -7.20
CA ARG A 8 12.35 -27.18 -8.08
C ARG A 8 11.94 -28.63 -8.37
N ARG A 9 10.66 -28.96 -8.17
CA ARG A 9 10.07 -30.21 -8.67
C ARG A 9 9.66 -30.00 -10.13
N ASP A 10 10.35 -30.65 -11.05
CA ASP A 10 9.97 -30.67 -12.46
C ASP A 10 8.60 -31.33 -12.63
N GLY A 11 7.66 -30.62 -13.26
CA GLY A 11 6.37 -31.16 -13.71
C GLY A 11 5.12 -30.37 -13.30
N ALA A 12 5.17 -29.54 -12.26
CA ALA A 12 4.07 -28.63 -11.91
C ALA A 12 4.56 -27.18 -11.99
N GLN A 13 3.89 -26.37 -12.82
CA GLN A 13 4.18 -24.93 -12.94
C GLN A 13 3.82 -24.24 -11.62
N THR A 14 4.80 -24.14 -10.73
CA THR A 14 4.61 -23.57 -9.39
C THR A 14 4.40 -22.07 -9.51
N VAL A 15 3.26 -21.59 -8.99
CA VAL A 15 2.95 -20.17 -8.82
C VAL A 15 3.61 -19.67 -7.55
N ARG A 16 4.39 -18.59 -7.64
CA ARG A 16 4.99 -17.91 -6.51
C ARG A 16 4.25 -16.62 -6.23
N LEU A 17 3.72 -16.48 -5.03
CA LEU A 17 3.03 -15.28 -4.59
C LEU A 17 3.89 -14.54 -3.57
N PHE A 18 3.98 -13.23 -3.71
CA PHE A 18 4.37 -12.35 -2.62
C PHE A 18 3.10 -11.84 -1.95
N LEU A 19 2.97 -12.11 -0.65
CA LEU A 19 1.84 -11.65 0.17
C LEU A 19 2.40 -10.77 1.28
N CYS A 20 1.91 -9.53 1.38
CA CYS A 20 2.30 -8.60 2.43
C CYS A 20 1.06 -8.13 3.20
N GLY A 21 1.12 -8.27 4.53
CA GLY A 21 0.13 -7.67 5.41
C GLY A 21 0.36 -6.17 5.54
N ASP A 22 -0.71 -5.45 5.85
CA ASP A 22 -0.76 -4.07 6.36
C ASP A 22 0.29 -3.12 5.78
N VAL A 23 0.17 -2.83 4.47
CA VAL A 23 0.98 -1.82 3.79
C VAL A 23 0.42 -0.44 4.15
N MET A 24 1.07 0.19 5.12
CA MET A 24 0.74 1.53 5.62
C MET A 24 1.69 2.58 5.03
N ILE A 25 1.24 3.27 3.97
CA ILE A 25 2.02 4.31 3.27
C ILE A 25 1.61 5.74 3.65
N GLY A 26 0.77 5.88 4.67
CA GLY A 26 0.27 7.17 5.16
C GLY A 26 1.13 7.81 6.26
N ARG A 27 0.59 8.86 6.88
CA ARG A 27 1.19 9.54 8.05
C ARG A 27 2.63 9.97 7.77
N GLY A 28 3.58 9.59 8.62
CA GLY A 28 4.99 9.97 8.46
C GLY A 28 5.60 9.55 7.13
N VAL A 29 5.16 8.42 6.56
CA VAL A 29 5.62 7.96 5.24
C VAL A 29 5.15 8.92 4.15
N ASP A 30 3.88 9.28 4.12
CA ASP A 30 3.35 10.26 3.17
C ASP A 30 4.07 11.61 3.29
N GLN A 31 4.41 12.04 4.51
CA GLN A 31 5.11 13.31 4.77
C GLN A 31 6.55 13.38 4.25
N ILE A 32 7.21 12.25 4.00
CA ILE A 32 8.56 12.25 3.41
C ILE A 32 8.54 12.14 1.88
N LEU A 33 7.42 11.72 1.29
CA LEU A 33 7.23 11.56 -0.16
C LEU A 33 6.99 12.91 -0.87
N PRO A 34 7.02 12.96 -2.22
CA PRO A 34 7.02 14.24 -2.96
C PRO A 34 5.74 15.08 -2.86
N SER A 35 4.58 14.46 -2.68
CA SER A 35 3.28 15.13 -2.76
C SER A 35 2.37 14.84 -1.55
N PRO A 36 2.79 15.13 -0.31
CA PRO A 36 2.04 14.75 0.89
C PRO A 36 0.64 15.37 0.94
N CYS A 37 -0.26 14.70 1.67
CA CYS A 37 -1.46 15.32 2.21
C CYS A 37 -1.10 16.26 3.38
N PRO A 38 -1.98 17.21 3.75
CA PRO A 38 -1.79 18.02 4.95
C PRO A 38 -1.50 17.14 6.17
N PRO A 39 -0.54 17.49 7.03
CA PRO A 39 -0.05 16.61 8.09
C PRO A 39 -1.04 16.44 9.24
N LYS A 40 -2.17 17.16 9.24
CA LYS A 40 -3.14 17.16 10.34
C LYS A 40 -3.63 15.74 10.63
N LEU A 41 -3.56 15.36 11.90
CA LEU A 41 -4.14 14.15 12.47
C LEU A 41 -5.27 14.54 13.43
N TYR A 42 -6.22 13.62 13.62
CA TYR A 42 -7.44 13.83 14.42
C TYR A 42 -7.39 13.05 15.75
N GLU A 43 -6.18 12.86 16.27
CA GLU A 43 -5.88 12.02 17.43
C GLU A 43 -5.67 12.89 18.68
N GLU A 44 -5.88 12.30 19.86
CA GLU A 44 -5.79 13.03 21.14
C GLU A 44 -4.37 13.52 21.45
N TYR A 45 -3.35 12.71 21.16
CA TYR A 45 -1.97 12.96 21.60
C TYR A 45 -1.03 13.46 20.48
N VAL A 46 -1.31 13.09 19.23
CA VAL A 46 -0.48 13.48 18.07
C VAL A 46 -1.37 14.15 17.03
N SER A 47 -1.20 15.45 16.85
CA SER A 47 -2.02 16.27 15.94
C SER A 47 -1.38 16.48 14.56
N SER A 48 -0.13 16.04 14.37
CA SER A 48 0.60 16.19 13.11
C SER A 48 1.43 14.94 12.77
N ALA A 49 1.29 14.46 11.53
CA ALA A 49 2.04 13.36 10.96
C ALA A 49 3.55 13.64 10.90
N GLU A 50 3.97 14.90 10.83
CA GLU A 50 5.38 15.29 10.95
C GLU A 50 5.98 14.92 12.32
N GLY A 51 5.13 14.78 13.35
CA GLY A 51 5.54 14.28 14.66
C GLY A 51 6.16 12.89 14.58
N TYR A 52 5.60 12.00 13.75
CA TYR A 52 6.16 10.66 13.51
C TYR A 52 7.51 10.73 12.82
N VAL A 53 7.69 11.66 11.88
CA VAL A 53 8.97 11.81 11.20
C VAL A 53 10.04 12.32 12.16
N ARG A 54 9.72 13.31 13.01
CA ARG A 54 10.64 13.80 14.06
C ARG A 54 11.03 12.70 15.05
N LEU A 55 10.08 11.83 15.44
CA LEU A 55 10.37 10.68 16.31
C LEU A 55 11.30 9.67 15.62
N ALA A 56 11.07 9.37 14.34
CA ALA A 56 11.94 8.50 13.57
C ALA A 56 13.35 9.12 13.39
N GLU A 57 13.44 10.43 13.18
CA GLU A 57 14.71 11.14 13.07
C GLU A 57 15.51 11.15 14.36
N ALA A 58 14.84 11.30 15.51
CA ALA A 58 15.49 11.22 16.81
C ALA A 58 16.10 9.84 17.09
N ALA A 59 15.50 8.77 16.55
CA ALA A 59 15.96 7.40 16.73
C ALA A 59 17.03 6.98 15.71
N SER A 60 16.90 7.42 14.45
CA SER A 60 17.65 6.87 13.31
C SER A 60 18.52 7.89 12.59
N GLY A 61 18.51 9.15 13.01
CA GLY A 61 19.17 10.25 12.33
C GLY A 61 18.29 10.90 11.24
N PRO A 62 18.79 11.94 10.55
CA PRO A 62 18.00 12.73 9.62
C PRO A 62 17.37 11.90 8.50
N ILE A 63 16.09 12.18 8.20
CA ILE A 63 15.36 11.56 7.09
C ILE A 63 15.15 12.62 6.01
N PRO A 64 15.50 12.38 4.74
CA PRO A 64 15.24 13.35 3.67
C PRO A 64 13.73 13.55 3.44
N ARG A 65 13.37 14.69 2.85
CA ARG A 65 12.00 15.02 2.42
C ARG A 65 11.93 15.11 0.90
N GLY A 66 10.77 14.86 0.32
CA GLY A 66 10.60 14.78 -1.13
C GLY A 66 11.42 13.64 -1.74
N VAL A 67 11.53 12.52 -1.01
CA VAL A 67 12.31 11.37 -1.46
C VAL A 67 11.65 10.71 -2.68
N ASP A 68 12.45 9.98 -3.46
CA ASP A 68 11.94 9.17 -4.55
C ASP A 68 10.92 8.13 -4.04
N LEU A 69 9.93 7.79 -4.89
CA LEU A 69 8.86 6.85 -4.54
C LEU A 69 9.37 5.44 -4.21
N SER A 70 10.59 5.08 -4.65
CA SER A 70 11.25 3.82 -4.27
C SER A 70 11.78 3.80 -2.84
N TYR A 71 12.00 4.96 -2.23
CA TYR A 71 12.69 5.10 -0.94
C TYR A 71 12.03 4.27 0.17
N ILE A 72 10.70 4.24 0.21
CA ILE A 72 9.94 3.58 1.27
C ILE A 72 10.03 2.05 1.21
N TRP A 73 10.42 1.51 0.06
CA TRP A 73 10.57 0.08 -0.15
C TRP A 73 12.00 -0.37 0.16
N GLY A 74 13.00 0.50 -0.05
CA GLY A 74 14.40 0.22 0.24
C GLY A 74 14.86 -1.14 -0.33
N ASP A 75 15.46 -1.96 0.53
CA ASP A 75 15.99 -3.28 0.17
C ASP A 75 14.91 -4.26 -0.31
N ALA A 76 13.63 -4.04 0.04
CA ALA A 76 12.54 -4.93 -0.39
C ALA A 76 12.41 -5.00 -1.92
N LEU A 77 12.77 -3.94 -2.65
CA LEU A 77 12.76 -3.97 -4.12
C LEU A 77 13.78 -4.96 -4.68
N ALA A 78 14.92 -5.12 -4.01
CA ALA A 78 15.93 -6.09 -4.42
C ALA A 78 15.45 -7.52 -4.17
N GLU A 79 14.89 -7.78 -2.99
CA GLU A 79 14.33 -9.09 -2.65
C GLU A 79 13.17 -9.47 -3.59
N LEU A 80 12.24 -8.54 -3.86
CA LEU A 80 11.12 -8.79 -4.79
C LEU A 80 11.59 -9.09 -6.22
N ARG A 81 12.66 -8.44 -6.68
CA ARG A 81 13.24 -8.70 -8.00
C ARG A 81 13.93 -10.05 -8.04
N ASP A 82 14.70 -10.38 -7.00
CA ASP A 82 15.50 -11.61 -6.93
C ASP A 82 14.59 -12.85 -6.76
N ASP A 83 13.52 -12.74 -5.98
CA ASP A 83 12.51 -13.79 -5.82
C ASP A 83 11.60 -13.96 -7.05
N ALA A 84 11.43 -12.90 -7.85
CA ALA A 84 10.60 -12.87 -9.05
C ALA A 84 9.22 -13.54 -8.84
N PRO A 85 8.37 -13.03 -7.93
CA PRO A 85 7.03 -13.57 -7.72
C PRO A 85 6.18 -13.37 -8.98
N ASP A 86 5.28 -14.31 -9.22
CA ASP A 86 4.32 -14.27 -10.32
C ASP A 86 3.21 -13.23 -10.06
N ALA A 87 2.87 -12.99 -8.78
CA ALA A 87 1.99 -11.90 -8.36
C ALA A 87 2.37 -11.36 -6.98
N ARG A 88 2.18 -10.06 -6.79
CA ARG A 88 2.41 -9.29 -5.56
C ARG A 88 1.09 -8.74 -5.05
N ILE A 89 0.61 -9.29 -3.93
CA ILE A 89 -0.68 -8.96 -3.34
C ILE A 89 -0.45 -8.38 -1.95
N VAL A 90 -1.08 -7.25 -1.65
CA VAL A 90 -0.91 -6.56 -0.37
C VAL A 90 -2.26 -6.25 0.27
N ASN A 91 -2.34 -6.23 1.60
CA ASN A 91 -3.40 -5.49 2.29
C ASN A 91 -3.04 -4.01 2.28
N LEU A 92 -3.76 -3.17 1.53
CA LEU A 92 -3.53 -1.73 1.54
C LEU A 92 -4.34 -1.09 2.66
N GLU A 93 -3.67 -0.88 3.79
CA GLU A 93 -4.28 -0.35 5.02
C GLU A 93 -4.13 1.17 5.11
N THR A 94 -4.34 1.86 3.99
CA THR A 94 -4.27 3.31 3.90
C THR A 94 -5.22 3.80 2.82
N SER A 95 -6.12 4.72 3.17
CA SER A 95 -6.96 5.38 2.15
C SER A 95 -6.09 6.23 1.22
N VAL A 96 -6.29 6.08 -0.08
CA VAL A 96 -5.60 6.85 -1.13
C VAL A 96 -6.50 7.99 -1.56
N THR A 97 -6.38 9.13 -0.88
CA THR A 97 -7.37 10.21 -1.02
C THR A 97 -6.84 11.58 -0.59
N ARG A 98 -7.40 12.64 -1.19
CA ARG A 98 -7.31 14.04 -0.71
C ARG A 98 -8.57 14.52 -0.02
N SER A 99 -9.54 13.63 0.24
CA SER A 99 -10.75 13.96 0.99
C SER A 99 -10.40 14.52 2.37
N GLU A 100 -11.17 15.50 2.83
CA GLU A 100 -11.04 16.12 4.16
C GLU A 100 -12.14 15.62 5.13
N THR A 101 -12.94 14.63 4.72
CA THR A 101 -14.05 14.05 5.50
C THR A 101 -13.60 12.90 6.39
N ALA A 102 -12.68 13.16 7.31
CA ALA A 102 -12.20 12.15 8.25
C ALA A 102 -13.37 11.62 9.12
N GLU A 103 -13.50 10.29 9.19
CA GLU A 103 -14.47 9.64 10.08
C GLU A 103 -14.01 9.72 11.54
N HIS A 104 -14.95 9.79 12.47
CA HIS A 104 -14.67 9.88 13.90
C HIS A 104 -14.20 8.54 14.47
N LYS A 105 -12.89 8.31 14.47
CA LYS A 105 -12.23 7.14 15.05
C LYS A 105 -10.84 7.51 15.59
N ALA A 106 -10.19 6.57 16.27
CA ALA A 106 -8.91 6.82 16.94
C ALA A 106 -7.75 7.14 15.97
N ILE A 107 -7.72 6.54 14.77
CA ILE A 107 -6.63 6.70 13.80
C ILE A 107 -7.22 6.69 12.39
N ASN A 108 -6.83 7.67 11.57
CA ASN A 108 -7.16 7.73 10.14
C ASN A 108 -5.86 7.69 9.32
N TYR A 109 -5.69 6.68 8.46
CA TYR A 109 -4.59 6.59 7.50
C TYR A 109 -4.97 7.27 6.20
N ARG A 110 -4.08 8.12 5.69
CA ARG A 110 -4.21 8.80 4.40
C ARG A 110 -2.87 8.89 3.72
N VAL A 111 -2.86 8.63 2.42
CA VAL A 111 -1.78 8.96 1.50
C VAL A 111 -2.38 9.73 0.32
N SER A 112 -1.61 10.63 -0.28
CA SER A 112 -2.09 11.31 -1.48
C SER A 112 -2.17 10.35 -2.68
N PRO A 113 -3.12 10.55 -3.62
CA PRO A 113 -3.17 9.79 -4.86
C PRO A 113 -1.88 9.86 -5.68
N GLN A 114 -1.14 10.97 -5.61
CA GLN A 114 0.15 11.12 -6.30
C GLN A 114 1.25 10.26 -5.65
N ASN A 115 1.25 10.16 -4.32
CA ASN A 115 2.24 9.37 -3.59
C ASN A 115 1.95 7.86 -3.67
N ALA A 116 0.69 7.46 -3.87
CA ALA A 116 0.31 6.05 -4.05
C ALA A 116 0.97 5.37 -5.27
N GLU A 117 1.52 6.15 -6.20
CA GLU A 117 2.40 5.68 -7.28
C GLU A 117 3.58 4.84 -6.76
N CYS A 118 3.99 5.00 -5.49
CA CYS A 118 4.97 4.13 -4.85
C CYS A 118 4.57 2.64 -4.90
N LEU A 119 3.28 2.30 -4.91
CA LEU A 119 2.82 0.92 -5.06
C LEU A 119 3.23 0.32 -6.42
N ARG A 120 3.18 1.12 -7.49
CA ARG A 120 3.62 0.71 -8.83
C ARG A 120 5.13 0.52 -8.90
N VAL A 121 5.90 1.29 -8.13
CA VAL A 121 7.37 1.12 -8.02
C VAL A 121 7.74 -0.25 -7.44
N ALA A 122 6.97 -0.76 -6.49
CA ALA A 122 7.14 -2.12 -5.97
C ALA A 122 6.51 -3.23 -6.86
N GLY A 123 5.88 -2.85 -7.97
CA GLY A 123 5.22 -3.78 -8.88
C GLY A 123 4.03 -4.50 -8.24
N ILE A 124 3.33 -3.86 -7.30
CA ILE A 124 2.13 -4.43 -6.68
C ILE A 124 1.04 -4.63 -7.72
N ASP A 125 0.52 -5.86 -7.80
CA ASP A 125 -0.48 -6.26 -8.79
C ASP A 125 -1.91 -6.13 -8.24
N CYS A 126 -2.08 -6.36 -6.94
CA CYS A 126 -3.39 -6.32 -6.29
C CYS A 126 -3.35 -5.82 -4.85
N CYS A 127 -4.31 -4.98 -4.50
CA CYS A 127 -4.59 -4.53 -3.14
C CYS A 127 -5.89 -5.15 -2.62
N SER A 128 -5.80 -5.88 -1.51
CA SER A 128 -6.97 -6.12 -0.66
C SER A 128 -7.27 -4.85 0.13
N LEU A 129 -8.53 -4.42 0.10
CA LEU A 129 -9.05 -3.26 0.81
C LEU A 129 -9.97 -3.66 1.97
N ALA A 130 -10.21 -4.95 2.19
CA ALA A 130 -11.05 -5.43 3.30
C ALA A 130 -10.31 -5.32 4.64
N ASN A 131 -10.11 -4.10 5.11
CA ASN A 131 -9.50 -3.77 6.40
C ASN A 131 -10.30 -2.67 7.12
N ASN A 132 -9.98 -2.42 8.38
CA ASN A 132 -10.67 -1.44 9.22
C ASN A 132 -10.36 0.02 8.88
N HIS A 133 -9.46 0.29 7.92
CA HIS A 133 -9.06 1.63 7.50
C HIS A 133 -9.61 2.04 6.12
N VAL A 134 -10.33 1.15 5.45
CA VAL A 134 -10.88 1.38 4.10
C VAL A 134 -11.87 2.55 4.01
N LEU A 135 -12.53 2.90 5.12
CA LEU A 135 -13.50 3.99 5.22
C LEU A 135 -13.03 5.12 6.15
N ASP A 136 -11.73 5.26 6.39
CA ASP A 136 -11.21 6.33 7.26
C ASP A 136 -11.61 7.75 6.82
N TRP A 137 -11.91 7.92 5.54
CA TRP A 137 -12.32 9.20 4.93
C TRP A 137 -13.69 9.10 4.28
N GLY A 138 -14.52 8.18 4.77
CA GLY A 138 -15.88 7.96 4.30
C GLY A 138 -15.97 7.45 2.86
N PRO A 139 -17.19 7.44 2.29
CA PRO A 139 -17.41 6.93 0.93
C PRO A 139 -16.66 7.69 -0.16
N SER A 140 -16.46 9.01 -0.01
CA SER A 140 -15.67 9.81 -0.96
C SER A 140 -14.20 9.37 -1.01
N GLY A 141 -13.60 9.10 0.16
CA GLY A 141 -12.24 8.58 0.26
C GLY A 141 -12.09 7.18 -0.32
N LEU A 142 -13.09 6.31 -0.12
CA LEU A 142 -13.13 4.99 -0.75
C LEU A 142 -13.21 5.09 -2.28
N ILE A 143 -14.10 5.92 -2.82
CA ILE A 143 -14.23 6.12 -4.27
C ILE A 143 -12.91 6.60 -4.86
N GLU A 144 -12.27 7.61 -4.26
CA GLU A 144 -10.98 8.11 -4.75
C GLU A 144 -9.86 7.05 -4.64
N THR A 145 -9.92 6.19 -3.61
CA THR A 145 -9.00 5.06 -3.45
C THR A 145 -9.14 4.08 -4.61
N LEU A 146 -10.37 3.65 -4.90
CA LEU A 146 -10.68 2.72 -5.99
C LEU A 146 -10.28 3.30 -7.35
N ASP A 147 -10.64 4.57 -7.61
CA ASP A 147 -10.29 5.28 -8.84
C ASP A 147 -8.77 5.41 -9.01
N THR A 148 -8.04 5.67 -7.92
CA THR A 148 -6.58 5.78 -7.97
C THR A 148 -5.94 4.44 -8.28
N LEU A 149 -6.33 3.36 -7.60
CA LEU A 149 -5.80 2.02 -7.89
C LEU A 149 -6.09 1.60 -9.33
N ALA A 150 -7.30 1.88 -9.83
CA ALA A 150 -7.65 1.63 -11.23
C ALA A 150 -6.75 2.42 -12.21
N ARG A 151 -6.48 3.70 -11.96
CA ARG A 151 -5.55 4.51 -12.78
C ARG A 151 -4.11 3.99 -12.74
N LEU A 152 -3.68 3.43 -11.61
CA LEU A 152 -2.36 2.83 -11.44
C LEU A 152 -2.26 1.44 -12.11
N GLY A 153 -3.37 0.88 -12.59
CA GLY A 153 -3.43 -0.48 -13.12
C GLY A 153 -3.32 -1.56 -12.05
N ILE A 154 -3.60 -1.22 -10.78
CA ILE A 154 -3.55 -2.13 -9.65
C ILE A 154 -4.96 -2.67 -9.40
N SER A 155 -5.10 -3.99 -9.37
CA SER A 155 -6.39 -4.61 -9.06
C SER A 155 -6.77 -4.36 -7.60
N ALA A 156 -8.07 -4.22 -7.32
CA ALA A 156 -8.58 -4.07 -5.96
C ALA A 156 -9.67 -5.11 -5.68
N THR A 157 -9.72 -5.58 -4.43
CA THR A 157 -10.80 -6.46 -3.95
C THR A 157 -11.10 -6.18 -2.47
N GLY A 158 -12.25 -6.65 -1.99
CA GLY A 158 -12.65 -6.47 -0.59
C GLY A 158 -13.33 -5.14 -0.27
N ALA A 159 -13.47 -4.24 -1.26
CA ALA A 159 -14.26 -3.01 -1.18
C ALA A 159 -14.81 -2.61 -2.56
N GLY A 160 -15.86 -1.81 -2.58
CA GLY A 160 -16.54 -1.37 -3.80
C GLY A 160 -17.64 -0.35 -3.50
N CYS A 161 -18.19 0.28 -4.53
CA CYS A 161 -19.31 1.22 -4.41
C CYS A 161 -20.64 0.48 -4.14
N THR A 162 -20.65 -0.84 -4.36
CA THR A 162 -21.77 -1.73 -4.04
C THR A 162 -21.29 -3.00 -3.33
N ILE A 163 -22.22 -3.74 -2.71
CA ILE A 163 -21.91 -5.03 -2.07
C ILE A 163 -21.41 -6.07 -3.08
N ASP A 164 -21.91 -6.04 -4.32
CA ASP A 164 -21.50 -6.97 -5.38
C ASP A 164 -20.07 -6.67 -5.83
N GLU A 165 -19.72 -5.40 -5.98
CA GLU A 165 -18.34 -4.99 -6.26
C GLU A 165 -17.39 -5.35 -5.11
N ALA A 166 -17.78 -5.10 -3.86
CA ALA A 166 -16.97 -5.44 -2.70
C ALA A 166 -16.70 -6.94 -2.55
N ARG A 167 -17.63 -7.78 -3.02
CA ARG A 167 -17.50 -9.26 -3.04
C ARG A 167 -16.78 -9.79 -4.27
N ARG A 168 -16.54 -8.97 -5.30
CA ARG A 168 -15.92 -9.42 -6.54
C ARG A 168 -14.43 -9.72 -6.29
N PRO A 169 -13.95 -10.92 -6.63
CA PRO A 169 -12.53 -11.23 -6.53
C PRO A 169 -11.75 -10.43 -7.58
N ALA A 170 -10.50 -10.07 -7.24
CA ALA A 170 -9.53 -9.66 -8.25
C ALA A 170 -9.08 -10.90 -9.04
N ILE A 171 -9.03 -10.79 -10.37
CA ILE A 171 -8.55 -11.85 -11.27
C ILE A 171 -7.20 -11.41 -11.82
N LEU A 172 -6.14 -12.16 -11.52
CA LEU A 172 -4.79 -11.92 -12.00
C LEU A 172 -4.38 -13.03 -12.97
N ASP A 173 -4.09 -12.66 -14.20
CA ASP A 173 -3.63 -13.60 -15.22
C ASP A 173 -2.12 -13.86 -15.07
N ILE A 174 -1.75 -15.11 -14.77
CA ILE A 174 -0.34 -15.52 -14.65
C ILE A 174 0.08 -16.25 -15.94
N PRO A 175 1.01 -15.71 -16.74
CA PRO A 175 1.44 -16.35 -17.97
C PRO A 175 2.04 -17.74 -17.70
N GLN A 176 1.61 -18.74 -18.47
CA GLN A 176 2.22 -20.07 -18.55
C GLN A 176 2.22 -20.90 -17.24
N LYS A 177 1.49 -20.45 -16.20
CA LYS A 177 1.33 -21.16 -14.92
C LYS A 177 -0.13 -21.11 -14.46
N GLY A 178 -0.47 -21.91 -13.44
CA GLY A 178 -1.77 -21.83 -12.78
C GLY A 178 -2.95 -22.44 -13.55
N ARG A 179 -2.69 -23.33 -14.51
CA ARG A 179 -3.68 -24.24 -15.13
C ARG A 179 -3.24 -25.69 -14.97
#